data_AF-A0A3B9PHM7-F1
#
_entry.id   AF-A0A3B9PHM7-F1
#
_cell.length_a   1.000
_cell.length_b   1.000
_cell.length_c   1.000
_cell.angle_alpha   90.00
_cell.angle_beta   90.00
_cell.angle_gamma   90.00
#
_symmetry.space_group_name_H-M   'P 1'
#
loop_
_entity.id
_entity.type
_entity.pdbx_description
1 polymer ?
#
loop_
_entity_poly.entity_id
_entity_poly.type
_entity_poly.pdbx_seq_one_letter_code
_entity_poly.pdbx_strand_id
1 'polypeptide(L)'
;MVDQTARVGEHSARVSEDVSAFRDQFAAVAQSAAATIEQLSRAKDLSLASRVKMDHIIYMQNAYVAMERRGEGPEATEVAADAGACRVGQWYHDGEGERHFGCTRAFSQTERPHAMVHAAVHEALAAIRASSEDEEAVRKTVVGALERAEQASEALMRLLGEMVREKHAL
;
A
#
# COMPACT_ATOMS: atom_id res chain seq x y z
N MET A 1 11.89 63.33 35.97
CA MET A 1 10.71 62.46 36.14
C MET A 1 10.03 62.18 34.81
N VAL A 2 9.65 63.20 34.02
CA VAL A 2 8.96 63.04 32.71
C VAL A 2 9.78 62.26 31.67
N ASP A 3 11.10 62.52 31.57
CA ASP A 3 12.01 61.81 30.64
C ASP A 3 12.15 60.31 30.95
N GLN A 4 12.13 59.97 32.24
CA GLN A 4 12.24 58.59 32.71
C GLN A 4 10.96 57.79 32.44
N THR A 5 9.80 58.44 32.53
CA THR A 5 8.49 57.85 32.17
C THR A 5 8.36 57.65 30.65
N ALA A 6 8.87 58.57 29.84
CA ALA A 6 8.89 58.43 28.38
C ALA A 6 9.72 57.21 27.92
N ARG A 7 10.91 57.03 28.50
CA ARG A 7 11.77 55.86 28.23
C ARG A 7 11.15 54.53 28.66
N VAL A 8 10.42 54.51 29.78
CA VAL A 8 9.70 53.30 30.23
C VAL A 8 8.56 52.94 29.26
N GLY A 9 7.84 53.94 28.73
CA GLY A 9 6.80 53.73 27.72
C GLY A 9 7.36 53.13 26.42
N GLU A 10 8.50 53.65 25.94
CA GLU A 10 9.17 53.15 24.74
C GLU A 10 9.69 51.71 24.93
N HIS A 11 10.30 51.41 26.08
CA HIS A 11 10.72 50.04 26.41
C HIS A 11 9.55 49.06 26.49
N SER A 12 8.41 49.49 27.05
CA SER A 12 7.21 48.65 27.18
C SER A 12 6.54 48.37 25.82
N ALA A 13 6.53 49.37 24.92
CA ALA A 13 6.07 49.20 23.54
C ALA A 13 6.94 48.18 22.79
N ARG A 14 8.27 48.29 22.92
CA ARG A 14 9.20 47.37 22.28
C ARG A 14 9.08 45.93 22.80
N VAL A 15 8.92 45.75 24.11
CA VAL A 15 8.67 44.42 24.69
C VAL A 15 7.35 43.83 24.17
N SER A 16 6.31 44.66 24.01
CA SER A 16 5.02 44.19 23.44
C SER A 16 5.16 43.76 21.99
N GLU A 17 5.98 44.46 21.21
CA GLU A 17 6.31 44.12 19.83
C GLU A 17 7.11 42.80 19.75
N ASP A 18 8.14 42.65 20.59
CA ASP A 18 8.94 41.42 20.71
C ASP A 18 8.07 40.20 21.10
N VAL A 19 7.13 40.38 22.03
CA VAL A 19 6.16 39.33 22.44
C VAL A 19 5.21 38.98 21.30
N SER A 20 4.74 39.96 20.53
CA SER A 20 3.90 39.71 19.36
C SER A 20 4.67 38.93 18.29
N ALA A 21 5.89 39.35 17.97
CA ALA A 21 6.76 38.68 17.02
C ALA A 21 7.06 37.23 17.46
N PHE A 22 7.34 37.02 18.75
CA PHE A 22 7.52 35.69 19.31
C PHE A 22 6.29 34.81 19.13
N ARG A 23 5.09 35.31 19.44
CA ARG A 23 3.83 34.58 19.23
C ARG A 23 3.66 34.18 17.77
N ASP A 24 3.94 35.09 16.85
CA ASP A 24 3.78 34.85 15.42
C ASP A 24 4.80 33.80 14.92
N GLN A 25 6.04 33.83 15.43
CA GLN A 25 7.05 32.81 15.17
C GLN A 25 6.62 31.43 15.69
N PHE A 26 6.05 31.36 16.89
CA PHE A 26 5.52 30.12 17.46
C PHE A 26 4.37 29.56 16.62
N ALA A 27 3.47 30.42 16.15
CA ALA A 27 2.39 30.01 15.25
C ALA A 27 2.92 29.46 13.93
N ALA A 28 3.98 30.06 13.37
CA ALA A 28 4.64 29.57 12.16
C ALA A 28 5.30 28.19 12.36
N VAL A 29 5.98 27.99 13.49
CA VAL A 29 6.58 26.69 13.84
C VAL A 29 5.50 25.62 14.00
N ALA A 30 4.39 25.92 14.68
CA ALA A 30 3.28 25.00 14.87
C ALA A 30 2.66 24.59 13.52
N GLN A 31 2.46 25.54 12.61
CA GLN A 31 1.96 25.28 11.25
C GLN A 31 2.93 24.41 10.44
N SER A 32 4.23 24.71 10.50
CA SER A 32 5.27 23.91 9.82
C SER A 32 5.34 22.48 10.35
N ALA A 33 5.22 22.30 11.67
CA ALA A 33 5.15 20.99 12.29
C ALA A 33 3.92 20.20 11.83
N ALA A 34 2.74 20.84 11.81
CA ALA A 34 1.51 20.21 11.33
C ALA A 34 1.63 19.75 9.86
N ALA A 35 2.17 20.60 8.98
CA ALA A 35 2.40 20.24 7.58
C ALA A 35 3.41 19.07 7.44
N THR A 36 4.47 19.07 8.25
CA THR A 36 5.46 17.99 8.27
C THR A 36 4.84 16.66 8.68
N ILE A 37 3.97 16.66 9.71
CA ILE A 37 3.25 15.47 10.17
C ILE A 37 2.34 14.92 9.06
N GLU A 38 1.65 15.79 8.32
CA GLU A 38 0.80 15.38 7.21
C GLU A 38 1.61 14.72 6.08
N GLN A 39 2.74 15.33 5.68
CA GLN A 39 3.64 14.79 4.67
C GLN A 39 4.24 13.45 5.09
N LEU A 40 4.64 13.32 6.36
CA LEU A 40 5.16 12.06 6.91
C LEU A 40 4.08 10.97 6.93
N SER A 41 2.84 11.31 7.29
CA SER A 41 1.72 10.35 7.24
C SER A 41 1.51 9.85 5.81
N ARG A 42 1.54 10.75 4.83
CA ARG A 42 1.42 10.40 3.41
C ARG A 42 2.55 9.50 2.91
N ALA A 43 3.78 9.84 3.25
CA ALA A 43 4.95 9.02 2.91
C ALA A 43 4.86 7.61 3.52
N LYS A 44 4.39 7.52 4.77
CA LYS A 44 4.16 6.25 5.45
C LYS A 44 3.10 5.41 4.72
N ASP A 45 1.95 5.99 4.39
CA ASP A 45 0.87 5.27 3.71
C ASP A 45 1.29 4.80 2.30
N LEU A 46 2.05 5.62 1.57
CA LEU A 46 2.65 5.23 0.29
C LEU A 46 3.64 4.06 0.44
N SER A 47 4.47 4.08 1.49
CA SER A 47 5.42 3.00 1.80
C SER A 47 4.68 1.69 2.10
N LEU A 48 3.62 1.75 2.90
CA LEU A 48 2.78 0.58 3.21
C LEU A 48 2.14 -0.01 1.95
N ALA A 49 1.50 0.82 1.13
CA ALA A 49 0.93 0.36 -0.13
C ALA A 49 1.98 -0.23 -1.08
N SER A 50 3.18 0.37 -1.14
CA SER A 50 4.28 -0.14 -1.96
C SER A 50 4.81 -1.48 -1.46
N ARG A 51 4.85 -1.71 -0.15
CA ARG A 51 5.20 -3.01 0.44
C ARG A 51 4.21 -4.09 0.02
N VAL A 52 2.91 -3.84 0.12
CA VAL A 52 1.87 -4.82 -0.27
C VAL A 52 1.96 -5.12 -1.78
N LYS A 53 2.19 -4.10 -2.61
CA LYS A 53 2.44 -4.28 -4.04
C LYS A 53 3.66 -5.15 -4.32
N MET A 54 4.77 -4.93 -3.60
CA MET A 54 5.98 -5.75 -3.75
C MET A 54 5.72 -7.20 -3.37
N ASP A 55 5.01 -7.45 -2.27
CA ASP A 55 4.64 -8.79 -1.82
C ASP A 55 3.83 -9.54 -2.89
N HIS A 56 2.88 -8.84 -3.53
CA HIS A 56 2.09 -9.36 -4.65
C HIS A 56 2.93 -9.62 -5.91
N ILE A 57 3.85 -8.71 -6.26
CA ILE A 57 4.77 -8.91 -7.40
C ILE A 57 5.64 -10.15 -7.18
N ILE A 58 6.15 -10.34 -5.96
CA ILE A 58 6.92 -11.54 -5.59
C ILE A 58 6.07 -12.80 -5.75
N TYR A 59 4.81 -12.78 -5.31
CA TYR A 59 3.90 -13.90 -5.50
C TYR A 59 3.72 -14.25 -6.99
N MET A 60 3.45 -13.25 -7.85
CA MET A 60 3.33 -13.47 -9.30
C MET A 60 4.63 -14.01 -9.91
N GLN A 61 5.79 -13.51 -9.48
CA GLN A 61 7.08 -14.01 -9.94
C GLN A 61 7.30 -15.47 -9.55
N ASN A 62 6.94 -15.85 -8.32
CA ASN A 62 6.98 -17.23 -7.87
C ASN A 62 6.02 -18.11 -8.69
N ALA A 63 4.86 -17.59 -9.11
CA ALA A 63 3.92 -18.31 -9.94
C ALA A 63 4.52 -18.62 -11.31
N TYR A 64 5.18 -17.66 -11.96
CA TYR A 64 5.88 -17.89 -13.23
C TYR A 64 7.01 -18.92 -13.09
N VAL A 65 7.85 -18.79 -12.05
CA VAL A 65 8.94 -19.75 -11.79
C VAL A 65 8.36 -21.15 -11.53
N ALA A 66 7.25 -21.24 -10.81
CA ALA A 66 6.56 -22.51 -10.59
C ALA A 66 6.08 -23.12 -11.91
N MET A 67 5.53 -22.32 -12.84
CA MET A 67 5.13 -22.81 -14.16
C MET A 67 6.33 -23.31 -14.97
N GLU A 68 7.44 -22.56 -14.99
CA GLU A 68 8.67 -22.97 -15.67
C GLU A 68 9.23 -24.29 -15.14
N ARG A 69 9.08 -24.52 -13.83
CA ARG A 69 9.49 -25.74 -13.13
C ARG A 69 8.41 -26.82 -13.09
N ARG A 70 7.40 -26.74 -13.96
CA ARG A 70 6.29 -27.72 -14.07
C ARG A 70 5.56 -27.96 -12.74
N GLY A 71 5.41 -26.92 -11.94
CA GLY A 71 4.77 -26.94 -10.64
C GLY A 71 5.63 -27.55 -9.54
N GLU A 72 6.94 -27.68 -9.72
CA GLU A 72 7.86 -28.22 -8.71
C GLU A 72 8.73 -27.12 -8.07
N GLY A 73 9.30 -27.44 -6.91
CA GLY A 73 10.22 -26.56 -6.19
C GLY A 73 9.58 -25.68 -5.11
N PRO A 74 10.40 -24.86 -4.43
CA PRO A 74 9.94 -24.03 -3.32
C PRO A 74 8.92 -22.98 -3.75
N GLU A 75 9.07 -22.38 -4.93
CA GLU A 75 8.17 -21.35 -5.44
C GLU A 75 6.75 -21.92 -5.65
N ALA A 76 6.65 -23.13 -6.20
CA ALA A 76 5.38 -23.84 -6.36
C ALA A 76 4.71 -24.18 -5.03
N THR A 77 5.50 -24.39 -3.97
CA THR A 77 4.99 -24.63 -2.61
C THR A 77 4.46 -23.33 -2.01
N GLU A 78 5.17 -22.21 -2.19
CA GLU A 78 4.72 -20.91 -1.71
C GLU A 78 3.44 -20.44 -2.40
N VAL A 79 3.34 -20.57 -3.72
CA VAL A 79 2.16 -20.10 -4.45
C VAL A 79 0.92 -20.98 -4.28
N ALA A 80 1.10 -22.22 -3.81
CA ALA A 80 0.01 -23.12 -3.45
C ALA A 80 -0.71 -22.72 -2.15
N ALA A 81 -0.20 -21.75 -1.40
CA ALA A 81 -0.89 -21.22 -0.23
C ALA A 81 -2.24 -20.59 -0.61
N ASP A 82 -3.21 -20.71 0.30
CA ASP A 82 -4.51 -20.07 0.19
C ASP A 82 -4.38 -18.53 0.18
N ALA A 83 -5.30 -17.86 -0.51
CA ALA A 83 -5.31 -16.40 -0.61
C ALA A 83 -5.32 -15.73 0.77
N GLY A 84 -6.07 -16.26 1.74
CA GLY A 84 -6.12 -15.69 3.10
C GLY A 84 -4.85 -15.91 3.91
N ALA A 85 -4.10 -16.98 3.61
CA ALA A 85 -2.87 -17.34 4.32
C ALA A 85 -1.61 -16.65 3.78
N CYS A 86 -1.68 -16.02 2.61
CA CYS A 86 -0.56 -15.29 2.04
C CYS A 86 -0.37 -13.94 2.74
N ARG A 87 0.78 -13.29 2.52
CA ARG A 87 1.13 -12.01 3.19
C ARG A 87 0.13 -10.88 2.88
N VAL A 88 -0.44 -10.86 1.67
CA VAL A 88 -1.46 -9.88 1.27
C VAL A 88 -2.81 -10.21 1.93
N GLY A 89 -3.18 -11.49 2.00
CA GLY A 89 -4.38 -11.96 2.70
C GLY A 89 -4.34 -11.63 4.20
N GLN A 90 -3.23 -11.96 4.85
CA GLN A 90 -2.97 -11.60 6.26
C GLN A 90 -3.04 -10.09 6.46
N TRP A 91 -2.40 -9.30 5.59
CA TRP A 91 -2.49 -7.84 5.66
C TRP A 91 -3.95 -7.34 5.59
N TYR A 92 -4.80 -7.97 4.78
CA TYR A 92 -6.21 -7.61 4.65
C TYR A 92 -7.04 -8.06 5.87
N HIS A 93 -6.87 -9.30 6.34
CA HIS A 93 -7.71 -9.91 7.38
C HIS A 93 -7.23 -9.68 8.83
N ASP A 94 -5.93 -9.51 9.07
CA ASP A 94 -5.35 -9.38 10.42
C ASP A 94 -5.44 -7.95 10.98
N GLY A 95 -6.16 -7.06 10.29
CA GLY A 95 -6.48 -5.70 10.74
C GLY A 95 -5.43 -4.63 10.44
N GLU A 96 -4.23 -4.98 9.92
CA GLU A 96 -3.25 -3.97 9.51
C GLU A 96 -3.79 -3.11 8.36
N GLY A 97 -4.28 -3.75 7.29
CA GLY A 97 -4.87 -3.07 6.14
C GLY A 97 -6.08 -2.23 6.54
N GLU A 98 -6.98 -2.78 7.36
CA GLU A 98 -8.18 -2.08 7.83
C GLU A 98 -7.83 -0.84 8.66
N ARG A 99 -6.84 -0.94 9.57
CA ARG A 99 -6.41 0.20 10.40
C ARG A 99 -5.88 1.37 9.59
N HIS A 100 -5.20 1.10 8.46
CA HIS A 100 -4.62 2.16 7.64
C HIS A 100 -5.53 2.62 6.51
N PHE A 101 -6.30 1.73 5.90
CA PHE A 101 -7.05 2.01 4.67
C PHE A 101 -8.52 1.58 4.72
N GLY A 102 -9.03 1.11 5.86
CA GLY A 102 -10.41 0.60 5.99
C GLY A 102 -11.50 1.63 5.67
N CYS A 103 -11.20 2.93 5.75
CA CYS A 103 -12.10 3.99 5.33
C CYS A 103 -12.15 4.23 3.81
N THR A 104 -11.26 3.59 3.04
CA THR A 104 -11.17 3.75 1.59
C THR A 104 -12.06 2.73 0.89
N ARG A 105 -12.74 3.15 -0.16
CA ARG A 105 -13.53 2.25 -1.02
C ARG A 105 -12.60 1.24 -1.69
N ALA A 106 -11.44 1.69 -2.15
CA ALA A 106 -10.48 0.84 -2.83
C ALA A 106 -10.06 -0.36 -1.96
N PHE A 107 -9.88 -0.19 -0.64
CA PHE A 107 -9.54 -1.27 0.29
C PHE A 107 -10.57 -2.40 0.25
N SER A 108 -11.85 -2.07 0.41
CA SER A 108 -12.96 -3.05 0.39
C SER A 108 -13.08 -3.83 -0.92
N GLN A 109 -12.48 -3.35 -2.00
CA GLN A 109 -12.52 -3.98 -3.31
C GLN A 109 -11.29 -4.84 -3.60
N THR A 110 -10.25 -4.81 -2.75
CA THR A 110 -8.97 -5.53 -3.00
C THR A 110 -9.07 -7.04 -2.86
N GLU A 111 -9.91 -7.55 -1.96
CA GLU A 111 -10.02 -8.97 -1.66
C GLU A 111 -10.44 -9.80 -2.87
N ARG A 112 -11.42 -9.32 -3.64
CA ARG A 112 -11.93 -10.03 -4.82
C ARG A 112 -10.87 -10.27 -5.89
N PRO A 113 -10.18 -9.25 -6.44
CA PRO A 113 -9.12 -9.49 -7.42
C PRO A 113 -7.94 -10.27 -6.83
N HIS A 114 -7.63 -10.10 -5.54
CA HIS A 114 -6.62 -10.92 -4.87
C HIS A 114 -6.97 -12.42 -4.86
N ALA A 115 -8.21 -12.77 -4.48
CA ALA A 115 -8.69 -14.15 -4.53
C ALA A 115 -8.71 -14.71 -5.96
N MET A 116 -9.06 -13.88 -6.96
CA MET A 116 -9.04 -14.28 -8.37
C MET A 116 -7.63 -14.60 -8.89
N VAL A 117 -6.60 -13.86 -8.44
CA VAL A 117 -5.20 -14.19 -8.75
C VAL A 117 -4.85 -15.59 -8.25
N HIS A 118 -5.09 -15.86 -6.97
CA HIS A 118 -4.77 -17.16 -6.37
C HIS A 118 -5.53 -18.30 -7.06
N ALA A 119 -6.82 -18.14 -7.29
CA ALA A 119 -7.63 -19.16 -7.97
C ALA A 119 -7.09 -19.50 -9.36
N ALA A 120 -6.71 -18.48 -10.14
CA ALA A 120 -6.16 -18.67 -11.48
C ALA A 120 -4.76 -19.31 -11.45
N VAL A 121 -3.89 -18.90 -10.52
CA VAL A 121 -2.57 -19.54 -10.33
C VAL A 121 -2.70 -21.00 -9.91
N HIS A 122 -3.64 -21.32 -9.02
CA HIS A 122 -3.92 -22.69 -8.58
C HIS A 122 -4.45 -23.56 -9.71
N GLU A 123 -5.30 -23.01 -10.58
CA GLU A 123 -5.73 -23.69 -11.80
C GLU A 123 -4.55 -24.03 -12.72
N ALA A 124 -3.64 -23.06 -12.93
CA ALA A 124 -2.44 -23.28 -13.74
C ALA A 124 -1.52 -24.35 -13.13
N LEU A 125 -1.31 -24.32 -11.81
CA LEU A 125 -0.54 -25.33 -11.06
C LEU A 125 -1.15 -26.72 -11.18
N ALA A 126 -2.48 -26.83 -11.04
CA ALA A 126 -3.16 -28.10 -11.18
C ALA A 126 -3.02 -28.66 -12.60
N ALA A 127 -3.19 -27.81 -13.62
CA ALA A 127 -3.07 -28.19 -15.01
C ALA A 127 -1.66 -28.68 -15.36
N ILE A 128 -0.61 -27.97 -14.90
CA ILE A 128 0.77 -28.33 -15.25
C ILE A 128 1.30 -29.56 -14.49
N ARG A 129 0.73 -29.85 -13.31
CA ARG A 129 1.02 -31.07 -12.54
C ARG A 129 0.25 -32.29 -13.02
N ALA A 130 -0.89 -32.09 -13.67
CA ALA A 130 -1.64 -33.18 -14.28
C ALA A 130 -0.81 -33.75 -15.44
N SER A 131 -0.23 -34.93 -15.26
CA SER A 131 0.45 -35.67 -16.32
C SER A 131 -0.58 -36.05 -17.38
N SER A 132 -0.69 -35.20 -18.41
CA SER A 132 -1.60 -35.36 -19.55
C SER A 132 -0.79 -35.68 -20.80
N GLU A 133 -1.27 -36.62 -21.60
CA GLU A 133 -0.70 -36.92 -22.92
C GLU A 133 -0.93 -35.75 -23.92
N ASP A 134 -1.94 -34.91 -23.67
CA ASP A 134 -2.23 -33.72 -24.46
C ASP A 134 -1.54 -32.48 -23.85
N GLU A 135 -0.25 -32.30 -24.18
CA GLU A 135 0.55 -31.15 -23.75
C GLU A 135 0.00 -29.82 -24.28
N GLU A 136 -0.67 -29.83 -25.43
CA GLU A 136 -1.24 -28.64 -26.05
C GLU A 136 -2.45 -28.12 -25.27
N ALA A 137 -3.32 -29.03 -24.83
CA ALA A 137 -4.45 -28.69 -23.96
C ALA A 137 -3.98 -28.16 -22.59
N VAL A 138 -2.94 -28.77 -22.01
CA VAL A 138 -2.32 -28.27 -20.76
C VAL A 138 -1.78 -26.86 -20.97
N ARG A 139 -1.02 -26.64 -22.04
CA ARG A 139 -0.44 -25.33 -22.36
C ARG A 139 -1.50 -24.24 -22.51
N LYS A 140 -2.60 -24.51 -23.23
CA LYS A 140 -3.72 -23.57 -23.38
C LYS A 140 -4.36 -23.22 -22.04
N THR A 141 -4.53 -24.22 -21.17
CA THR A 141 -5.12 -24.03 -19.83
C THR A 141 -4.21 -23.15 -18.98
N VAL A 142 -2.91 -23.46 -18.93
CA VAL A 142 -1.92 -22.69 -18.17
C VAL A 142 -1.86 -21.23 -18.66
N VAL A 143 -1.75 -21.01 -19.97
CA VAL A 143 -1.70 -19.65 -20.53
C VAL A 143 -2.97 -18.87 -20.21
N GLY A 144 -4.16 -19.44 -20.46
CA GLY A 144 -5.41 -18.76 -20.17
C GLY A 144 -5.63 -18.49 -18.69
N ALA A 145 -5.13 -19.35 -17.80
CA ALA A 145 -5.16 -19.13 -16.36
C ALA A 145 -4.22 -17.98 -15.95
N LEU A 146 -2.98 -17.94 -16.47
CA LEU A 146 -2.06 -16.84 -16.20
C LEU A 146 -2.56 -15.49 -16.72
N GLU A 147 -3.18 -15.44 -17.90
CA GLU A 147 -3.80 -14.21 -18.42
C GLU A 147 -4.89 -13.67 -17.48
N ARG A 148 -5.71 -14.56 -16.89
CA ARG A 148 -6.71 -14.16 -15.89
C ARG A 148 -6.06 -13.69 -14.58
N ALA A 149 -4.99 -14.36 -14.15
CA ALA A 149 -4.21 -13.94 -12.98
C ALA A 149 -3.62 -12.54 -13.20
N GLU A 150 -3.08 -12.25 -14.38
CA GLU A 150 -2.53 -10.94 -14.75
C GLU A 150 -3.58 -9.84 -14.77
N GLN A 151 -4.75 -10.09 -15.35
CA GLN A 151 -5.86 -9.12 -15.35
C GLN A 151 -6.34 -8.80 -13.93
N ALA A 152 -6.47 -9.83 -13.09
CA ALA A 152 -6.84 -9.65 -11.69
C ALA A 152 -5.73 -8.93 -10.89
N SER A 153 -4.46 -9.24 -11.19
CA SER A 153 -3.28 -8.59 -10.64
C SER A 153 -3.26 -7.09 -10.98
N GLU A 154 -3.54 -6.71 -12.22
CA GLU A 154 -3.64 -5.31 -12.63
C GLU A 154 -4.72 -4.57 -11.85
N ALA A 155 -5.90 -5.18 -11.70
CA ALA A 155 -6.99 -4.62 -10.90
C ALA A 155 -6.59 -4.44 -9.44
N LEU A 156 -5.91 -5.42 -8.84
CA LEU A 156 -5.39 -5.33 -7.47
C LEU A 156 -4.36 -4.20 -7.34
N MET A 157 -3.36 -4.14 -8.24
CA MET A 157 -2.31 -3.11 -8.23
C MET A 157 -2.86 -1.69 -8.34
N ARG A 158 -3.91 -1.52 -9.17
CA ARG A 158 -4.66 -0.27 -9.29
C ARG A 158 -5.35 0.10 -7.98
N LEU A 159 -6.11 -0.81 -7.39
CA LEU A 159 -6.79 -0.58 -6.11
C LEU A 159 -5.81 -0.26 -4.97
N LEU A 160 -4.67 -0.96 -4.92
CA LEU A 160 -3.59 -0.68 -3.97
C LEU A 160 -3.04 0.75 -4.12
N GLY A 161 -3.04 1.32 -5.32
CA GLY A 161 -2.70 2.73 -5.55
C GLY A 161 -3.84 3.69 -5.20
N GLU A 162 -5.08 3.32 -5.52
CA GLU A 162 -6.27 4.14 -5.25
C GLU A 162 -6.51 4.35 -3.76
N MET A 163 -6.23 3.36 -2.90
CA MET A 163 -6.36 3.53 -1.44
C MET A 163 -5.56 4.72 -0.90
N VAL A 164 -4.32 4.89 -1.35
CA VAL A 164 -3.47 6.01 -0.92
C VAL A 164 -4.04 7.34 -1.43
N ARG A 165 -4.57 7.36 -2.66
CA ARG A 165 -5.19 8.57 -3.23
C ARG A 165 -6.48 8.93 -2.50
N GLU A 166 -7.36 7.96 -2.27
CA GLU A 166 -8.62 8.15 -1.55
C GLU A 166 -8.37 8.67 -0.12
N LYS A 167 -7.37 8.11 0.59
CA LYS A 167 -7.03 8.54 1.95
C LYS A 167 -6.47 9.96 2.03
N HIS A 168 -5.74 10.41 1.01
CA HIS A 168 -5.10 11.73 0.97
C HIS A 168 -5.75 12.74 0.01
N ALA A 169 -6.95 12.42 -0.52
CA ALA A 169 -7.72 13.22 -1.46
C ALA A 169 -6.93 13.68 -2.71
N LEU A 170 -6.25 12.75 -3.38
CA LEU A 170 -5.52 12.95 -4.64
C LEU A 170 -6.33 12.55 -5.87
#